data_AF-A0A183FKJ2-F1
#
_entry.id   AF-A0A183FKJ2-F1
#
_cell.length_a   1.000
_cell.length_b   1.000
_cell.length_c   1.000
_cell.angle_alpha   90.00
_cell.angle_beta   90.00
_cell.angle_gamma   90.00
#
_symmetry.space_group_name_H-M   'P 1'
#
loop_
_entity.id
_entity.type
_entity.pdbx_description
1 polymer ?
#
loop_
_entity_poly.entity_id
_entity_poly.type
_entity_poly.pdbx_seq_one_letter_code
_entity_poly.pdbx_strand_id
1 'polypeptide(L)' 'MLACEDKTELERQAQAWCDRLALFGLKLSVKKTEYLTTNMDEHGSIKINRTELSRVTSFKYLGSMITSDGSQSWR' A
#
# COMPACT_ATOMS: atom_id res chain seq x y z
N MET A 1 5.10 6.23 -1.75
CA MET A 1 4.31 5.72 -0.62
C MET A 1 3.03 6.53 -0.58
N LEU A 2 1.88 5.87 -0.52
CA LEU A 2 0.57 6.50 -0.30
C LEU A 2 0.11 6.10 1.09
N ALA A 3 -0.45 7.04 1.84
CA ALA A 3 -0.98 6.80 3.17
C ALA A 3 -2.28 7.60 3.28
N CYS A 4 -3.33 6.95 3.76
CA CYS A 4 -4.63 7.55 3.99
C CYS A 4 -5.28 6.84 5.19
N GLU A 5 -6.12 7.57 5.92
CA GLU A 5 -6.91 7.02 7.02
C GLU A 5 -8.08 6.18 6.51
N ASP A 6 -8.60 6.51 5.32
CA ASP A 6 -9.72 5.81 4.70
C ASP A 6 -9.24 4.87 3.58
N LYS A 7 -9.71 3.62 3.66
CA LYS A 7 -9.37 2.56 2.70
C LYS A 7 -9.82 2.90 1.28
N THR A 8 -11.03 3.42 1.12
CA THR A 8 -11.62 3.71 -0.19
C THR A 8 -10.89 4.87 -0.86
N GLU A 9 -10.51 5.89 -0.10
CA GLU A 9 -9.68 6.97 -0.58
C GLU A 9 -8.27 6.48 -0.94
N LEU A 10 -7.68 5.57 -0.16
CA LEU A 10 -6.39 4.94 -0.51
C LEU A 10 -6.46 4.22 -1.86
N GLU A 11 -7.51 3.43 -2.10
CA GLU A 11 -7.74 2.75 -3.39
C GLU A 11 -7.86 3.75 -4.55
N ARG A 12 -8.61 4.85 -4.34
CA ARG A 12 -8.78 5.91 -5.33
C ARG A 12 -7.45 6.60 -5.66
N GLN A 13 -6.66 6.93 -4.64
CA GLN A 13 -5.34 7.54 -4.80
C GLN A 13 -4.37 6.59 -5.50
N ALA A 14 -4.39 5.30 -5.13
CA ALA A 14 -3.55 4.29 -5.77
C ALA A 14 -3.89 4.11 -7.25
N GLN A 15 -5.17 4.15 -7.61
CA GLN A 15 -5.60 4.12 -9.00
C GLN A 15 -5.15 5.37 -9.77
N ALA A 16 -5.39 6.56 -9.23
CA ALA A 16 -4.92 7.81 -9.85
C ALA A 16 -3.39 7.84 -10.03
N TRP A 17 -2.65 7.23 -9.09
CA TRP A 17 -1.20 7.09 -9.19
C TRP A 17 -0.80 6.14 -10.34
N CYS A 18 -1.52 5.03 -10.52
CA CYS A 18 -1.32 4.12 -11.64
C CYS A 18 -1.59 4.79 -12.99
N ASP A 19 -2.68 5.53 -13.10
CA ASP A 19 -3.04 6.26 -14.32
C ASP A 19 -1.98 7.31 -14.66
N ARG A 20 -1.47 8.03 -13.64
CA ARG A 20 -0.38 8.99 -13.81
C ARG A 20 0.92 8.32 -14.23
N LEU A 21 1.28 7.16 -13.69
CA LEU A 21 2.47 6.41 -14.13
C LEU A 21 2.37 5.99 -15.60
N ALA A 22 1.18 5.60 -16.05
CA ALA A 22 0.95 5.21 -17.44
C ALA A 22 1.23 6.35 -18.43
N LEU A 23 0.99 7.61 -18.04
CA LEU A 23 1.34 8.80 -18.84
C LEU A 23 2.86 8.90 -19.11
N PHE A 24 3.69 8.33 -18.23
CA PHE A 24 5.14 8.28 -18.38
C PHE A 24 5.65 6.95 -18.96
N GLY A 25 4.76 6.07 -19.42
CA GLY A 25 5.11 4.72 -19.87
C GLY A 25 5.59 3.79 -18.74
N LEU A 26 5.31 4.15 -17.48
CA LEU A 26 5.66 3.36 -16.30
C LEU A 26 4.46 2.53 -15.82
N LYS A 27 4.74 1.45 -15.10
CA LYS A 27 3.72 0.57 -14.51
C LYS A 27 4.07 0.22 -13.07
N LEU A 28 3.07 0.27 -12.19
CA LEU A 28 3.19 -0.21 -10.82
C LEU A 28 3.53 -1.72 -10.82
N SER A 29 4.55 -2.11 -10.07
CA SER A 29 4.86 -3.52 -9.84
C SER A 29 3.96 -4.08 -8.74
N VAL A 30 2.87 -4.74 -9.13
CA VAL A 30 1.94 -5.38 -8.19
C VAL A 30 2.67 -6.33 -7.23
N LYS A 31 3.68 -7.08 -7.72
CA LYS A 31 4.48 -8.01 -6.91
C LYS A 31 5.31 -7.35 -5.80
N LYS A 32 5.66 -6.07 -5.95
CA LYS A 32 6.47 -5.31 -4.99
C LYS A 32 5.65 -4.30 -4.18
N THR A 33 4.37 -4.17 -4.49
CA THR A 33 3.49 -3.22 -3.81
C THR A 33 2.76 -3.98 -2.72
N GLU A 34 2.87 -3.49 -1.50
CA GLU A 34 2.28 -4.11 -0.32
C GLU A 34 1.26 -3.15 0.29
N TYR A 35 0.22 -3.71 0.93
CA TYR A 35 -0.78 -2.95 1.67
C TYR A 35 -0.59 -3.19 3.17
N LEU A 36 -0.45 -2.12 3.96
CA LEU A 36 -0.41 -2.19 5.41
C LEU A 36 -1.41 -1.20 6.00
N THR A 37 -2.15 -1.64 7.01
CA THR A 37 -3.03 -0.81 7.84
C THR A 37 -2.74 -1.07 9.31
N THR A 38 -2.79 -0.01 10.12
CA THR A 38 -2.69 -0.07 11.57
C THR A 38 -4.02 -0.37 12.24
N ASN A 39 -5.12 -0.31 11.48
CA ASN A 39 -6.43 -0.67 11.99
C ASN A 39 -6.52 -2.21 12.11
N MET A 40 -6.69 -2.72 13.32
CA MET A 40 -6.74 -4.16 13.58
C MET A 40 -8.05 -4.79 13.08
N ASP A 41 -9.15 -4.01 13.07
CA ASP A 41 -10.47 -4.45 12.63
C ASP A 41 -10.62 -4.46 11.10
N GLU A 42 -9.68 -3.82 10.41
CA GLU A 42 -9.71 -3.72 8.97
C GLU A 42 -9.17 -4.99 8.31
N HIS A 43 -10.11 -5.86 7.94
CA HIS A 43 -9.81 -7.09 7.25
C HIS A 43 -9.87 -6.92 5.72
N GLY A 44 -9.02 -7.68 5.01
CA GLY A 44 -9.12 -7.86 3.57
C GLY A 44 -7.98 -7.28 2.74
N SER A 45 -8.27 -7.14 1.46
CA SER A 45 -7.38 -6.61 0.42
C SER A 45 -7.80 -5.20 0.01
N ILE A 46 -6.90 -4.49 -0.67
CA ILE A 46 -7.25 -3.32 -1.48
C ILE A 46 -7.17 -3.68 -2.96
N LYS A 47 -7.95 -3.02 -3.80
CA LYS A 47 -7.96 -3.27 -5.24
C LYS A 47 -7.27 -2.13 -5.99
N ILE A 48 -6.23 -2.45 -6.75
CA ILE A 48 -5.50 -1.51 -7.62
C ILE A 48 -5.38 -2.12 -9.00
N ASN A 49 -5.73 -1.40 -10.08
CA ASN A 49 -5.70 -1.92 -11.46
C ASN A 49 -6.39 -3.29 -11.59
N ARG A 50 -7.54 -3.45 -10.90
CA ARG A 50 -8.31 -4.71 -10.83
C ARG A 50 -7.58 -5.89 -10.18
N THR A 51 -6.39 -5.68 -9.61
CA THR A 51 -5.66 -6.69 -8.87
C THR A 51 -5.82 -6.44 -7.37
N GLU A 52 -6.04 -7.50 -6.60
CA GLU A 52 -6.10 -7.41 -5.15
C GLU A 52 -4.70 -7.47 -4.54
N LEU A 53 -4.42 -6.54 -3.64
CA LEU A 53 -3.25 -6.58 -2.76
C LEU A 53 -3.68 -7.00 -1.37
N SER A 54 -3.18 -8.13 -0.92
CA SER A 54 -3.40 -8.62 0.44
C SER A 54 -2.68 -7.74 1.45
N ARG A 55 -3.30 -7.58 2.63
CA ARG A 55 -2.69 -6.92 3.78
C ARG A 55 -1.45 -7.70 4.24
N VAL A 56 -0.38 -6.97 4.55
CA VAL A 56 0.81 -7.47 5.25
C VAL A 56 0.85 -6.94 6.68
N THR A 57 1.54 -7.67 7.56
CA THR A 57 1.73 -7.29 8.98
C THR A 57 2.98 -6.47 9.21
N SER A 58 3.92 -6.51 8.27
CA SER A 58 5.15 -5.72 8.30
C SER A 58 5.59 -5.39 6.88
N PHE A 59 6.23 -4.23 6.70
CA PHE A 59 6.89 -3.88 5.46
C PHE A 59 8.23 -3.21 5.74
N LYS A 60 9.20 -3.45 4.86
CA LYS A 60 10.52 -2.85 4.93
C LYS A 60 10.58 -1.62 4.03
N TYR A 61 10.98 -0.49 4.60
CA TYR A 61 11.17 0.75 3.87
C TYR A 61 12.51 1.38 4.21
N LEU A 62 13.37 1.53 3.20
CA LEU A 62 14.70 2.16 3.31
C LEU A 62 15.59 1.64 4.45
N GLY A 63 15.41 0.38 4.86
CA GLY A 63 16.18 -0.23 5.95
C GLY A 63 15.40 -0.32 7.27
N SER A 64 14.41 0.56 7.47
CA SER A 64 13.47 0.49 8.59
C SER A 64 12.37 -0.53 8.35
N MET A 65 11.84 -1.07 9.43
CA MET A 65 10.67 -1.95 9.39
C MET A 65 9.50 -1.26 10.07
N ILE A 66 8.34 -1.26 9.41
CA ILE A 66 7.08 -0.72 9.91
C ILE A 66 6.11 -1.89 10.02
N THR A 67 5.42 -1.99 11.15
CA THR A 67 4.50 -3.09 11.47
C THR A 67 3.08 -2.58 11.69
N SER A 68 2.11 -3.48 11.55
CA SER A 68 0.69 -3.15 11.66
C SER A 68 0.25 -2.78 13.09
N ASP A 69 1.05 -3.07 14.10
CA ASP A 69 0.83 -2.62 15.49
C ASP A 69 1.31 -1.16 15.71
N GLY A 70 1.79 -0.49 14.67
CA GLY A 70 2.32 0.87 14.73
C GLY A 70 3.76 0.96 15.24
N SER A 71 4.39 -0.17 15.60
CA SER A 71 5.79 -0.16 15.98
C SER A 71 6.72 0.06 14.77
N GLN A 72 7.86 0.67 15.05
CA GLN A 72 8.88 0.96 14.05
C GLN A 72 10.24 0.59 14.63
N SER A 73 10.98 -0.24 13.92
CA SER A 73 12.38 -0.50 14.26
C SER A 73 13.30 0.18 13.24
N TRP A 74 14.22 0.98 13.78
CA TRP A 74 15.28 1.64 13.03
C TRP A 74 16.50 0.74 12.97
N ARG A 75 17.21 0.77 11.85
CA ARG A 75 18.57 0.25 11.74
C ARG A 75 19.54 1.42 11.67
#